data_AF-A0ABD1U7D8-F1
#
_entry.id   AF-A0ABD1U7D8-F1
#
_cell.length_a   1.000
_cell.length_b   1.000
_cell.length_c   1.000
_cell.angle_alpha   90.00
_cell.angle_beta   90.00
_cell.angle_gamma   90.00
#
_symmetry.space_group_name_H-M   'P 1'
#
loop_
_entity.id
_entity.type
_entity.pdbx_description
1 polymer ?
#
loop_
_entity_poly.entity_id
_entity_poly.type
_entity_poly.pdbx_seq_one_letter_code
_entity_poly.pdbx_strand_id
1 'polypeptide(L)'
;MNSTDADMIEAEATAPQQQLGLSPDLNGDVRNFLSMARQLIDQGKPSQALQAVVMAMRIQGGDGAVFQTLSRAQELYRNKFQVSTAADELASLFAECAIAEASPSQSEPSQHPMVGQSIESHVDGTSILAETGRKQVVLDAFSDGSSFVCLQCGGLVSNHRREEHYAFWCCKN
;
A
#
# COMPACT_ATOMS: atom_id res chain seq x y z
N MET A 1 6.30 84.63 37.48
CA MET A 1 4.98 85.23 37.18
C MET A 1 4.60 84.74 35.79
N ASN A 2 3.89 83.60 35.71
CA ASN A 2 2.47 83.48 35.33
C ASN A 2 2.28 83.82 33.83
N SER A 3 1.80 82.94 32.95
CA SER A 3 0.73 81.95 33.09
C SER A 3 0.90 80.79 32.11
N THR A 4 0.66 79.57 32.57
CA THR A 4 0.41 78.41 31.71
C THR A 4 -1.09 78.35 31.52
N ASP A 5 -1.57 78.67 30.31
CA ASP A 5 -2.94 78.39 29.91
C ASP A 5 -3.08 76.88 29.68
N ALA A 6 -3.90 76.28 30.53
CA ALA A 6 -4.56 75.03 30.29
C ALA A 6 -5.76 75.32 29.40
N ASP A 7 -5.89 74.61 28.27
CA ASP A 7 -7.11 73.87 27.97
C ASP A 7 -7.12 73.20 26.58
N MET A 8 -7.77 72.04 26.56
CA MET A 8 -8.56 71.46 25.47
C MET A 8 -7.94 70.43 24.49
N ILE A 9 -8.33 69.19 24.79
CA ILE A 9 -8.81 68.07 23.94
C ILE A 9 -7.80 67.07 23.35
N GLU A 10 -7.69 65.95 24.08
CA GLU A 10 -7.48 64.60 23.54
C GLU A 10 -8.40 64.34 22.34
N ALA A 11 -7.81 64.19 21.16
CA ALA A 11 -8.43 63.46 20.07
C ALA A 11 -7.89 62.02 20.12
N GLU A 12 -8.54 61.19 20.93
CA GLU A 12 -8.41 59.75 20.88
C GLU A 12 -8.86 59.29 19.48
N ALA A 13 -7.88 59.09 18.58
CA ALA A 13 -8.11 58.45 17.30
C ALA A 13 -8.36 56.95 17.56
N THR A 14 -9.57 56.64 18.03
CA THR A 14 -10.13 55.30 18.06
C THR A 14 -10.05 54.74 16.65
N ALA A 15 -9.12 53.80 16.45
CA ALA A 15 -9.08 52.97 15.26
C ALA A 15 -10.45 52.29 15.08
N PRO A 16 -11.06 52.31 13.88
CA PRO A 16 -12.20 51.46 13.63
C PRO A 16 -11.67 50.02 13.58
N GLN A 17 -11.77 49.31 14.70
CA GLN A 17 -11.80 47.86 14.70
C GLN A 17 -13.05 47.44 13.92
N GLN A 18 -12.90 47.28 12.60
CA GLN A 18 -13.87 46.62 11.74
C GLN A 18 -13.88 45.13 12.07
N GLN A 19 -14.49 44.79 13.20
CA GLN A 19 -15.01 43.45 13.42
C GLN A 19 -16.30 43.35 12.58
N LEU A 20 -16.12 43.08 11.29
CA LEU A 20 -17.23 42.70 10.41
C LEU A 20 -17.79 41.38 10.92
N GLY A 21 -18.94 41.47 11.60
CA GLY A 21 -19.73 40.33 12.03
C GLY A 21 -20.07 39.46 10.82
N LEU A 22 -19.54 38.24 10.80
CA LEU A 22 -20.05 37.16 9.99
C LEU A 22 -21.49 36.89 10.44
N SER A 23 -22.47 37.16 9.57
CA SER A 23 -23.87 36.85 9.82
C SER A 23 -24.03 35.34 10.10
N PRO A 24 -24.80 34.94 11.13
CA PRO A 24 -24.99 33.54 11.51
C PRO A 24 -25.58 32.68 10.38
N ASP A 25 -26.26 33.31 9.43
CA ASP A 25 -26.88 32.69 8.26
C ASP A 25 -25.85 32.10 7.28
N LEU A 26 -24.75 32.81 7.02
CA LEU A 26 -23.69 32.36 6.10
C LEU A 26 -22.97 31.10 6.62
N ASN A 27 -22.78 31.01 7.94
CA ASN A 27 -22.21 29.82 8.57
C ASN A 27 -23.18 28.62 8.50
N GLY A 28 -24.50 28.88 8.50
CA GLY A 28 -25.53 27.86 8.25
C GLY A 28 -25.45 27.31 6.83
N ASP A 29 -25.37 28.20 5.84
CA ASP A 29 -25.25 27.84 4.43
C ASP A 29 -23.98 27.04 4.12
N VAL A 30 -22.84 27.46 4.66
CA VAL A 30 -21.58 26.72 4.54
C VAL A 30 -21.73 25.29 5.09
N ARG A 31 -22.35 25.14 6.28
CA ARG A 31 -22.59 23.81 6.87
C ARG A 31 -23.54 22.97 6.01
N ASN A 32 -24.57 23.57 5.44
CA ASN A 32 -25.52 22.89 4.56
C ASN A 32 -24.87 22.40 3.27
N PHE A 33 -24.01 23.21 2.65
CA PHE A 33 -23.26 22.78 1.47
C PHE A 33 -22.25 21.66 1.79
N LEU A 34 -21.59 21.71 2.94
CA LEU A 34 -20.66 20.66 3.36
C LEU A 34 -21.37 19.35 3.72
N SER A 35 -22.54 19.40 4.36
CA SER A 35 -23.34 18.20 4.64
C SER A 35 -23.89 17.57 3.36
N MET A 36 -24.35 18.40 2.42
CA MET A 36 -24.76 17.95 1.08
C MET A 36 -23.60 17.32 0.31
N ALA A 37 -22.41 17.93 0.36
CA ALA A 37 -21.22 17.36 -0.27
C ALA A 37 -20.89 15.97 0.28
N ARG A 38 -21.00 15.76 1.59
CA ARG A 38 -20.82 14.44 2.22
C ARG A 38 -21.82 13.42 1.68
N GLN A 39 -23.11 13.76 1.66
CA GLN A 39 -24.15 12.89 1.11
C GLN A 39 -23.93 12.56 -0.37
N LEU A 40 -23.45 13.52 -1.16
CA LEU A 40 -23.16 13.31 -2.58
C LEU A 40 -21.96 12.38 -2.80
N ILE A 41 -20.97 12.38 -1.90
CA ILE A 41 -19.87 11.39 -1.91
C ILE A 41 -20.43 10.00 -1.65
N ASP A 42 -21.28 9.86 -0.63
CA ASP A 42 -21.89 8.58 -0.26
C ASP A 42 -22.81 8.03 -1.38
N GLN A 43 -23.39 8.93 -2.19
CA GLN A 43 -24.17 8.59 -3.39
C GLN A 43 -23.32 8.36 -4.65
N GLY A 44 -21.99 8.44 -4.58
CA GLY A 44 -21.10 8.24 -5.73
C GLY A 44 -21.13 9.37 -6.76
N LYS A 45 -21.49 10.60 -6.35
CA LYS A 45 -21.55 11.81 -7.21
C LYS A 45 -20.44 12.81 -6.85
N PRO A 46 -19.15 12.47 -7.08
CA PRO A 46 -18.02 13.28 -6.62
C PRO A 46 -17.95 14.68 -7.26
N SER A 47 -18.33 14.82 -8.53
CA SER A 47 -18.32 16.13 -9.22
C SER A 47 -19.30 17.12 -8.61
N GLN A 48 -20.50 16.65 -8.22
CA GLN A 48 -21.51 17.48 -7.56
C GLN A 48 -21.10 17.80 -6.12
N ALA A 49 -20.49 16.83 -5.42
CA ALA A 49 -19.93 17.07 -4.09
C ALA A 49 -18.84 18.15 -4.11
N LEU A 50 -17.94 18.11 -5.10
CA LEU A 50 -16.92 19.13 -5.29
C LEU A 50 -17.53 20.51 -5.55
N GLN A 51 -18.57 20.59 -6.39
CA GLN A 51 -19.29 21.84 -6.63
C GLN A 51 -19.87 22.43 -5.34
N ALA A 52 -20.49 21.60 -4.49
CA ALA A 52 -21.01 22.04 -3.20
C ALA A 52 -19.90 22.56 -2.26
N VAL A 53 -18.74 21.89 -2.23
CA VAL A 53 -17.56 22.36 -1.47
C VAL A 53 -17.05 23.71 -2.01
N VAL A 54 -16.96 23.88 -3.33
CA VAL A 54 -16.56 25.16 -3.95
C VAL A 54 -17.53 26.28 -3.59
N MET A 55 -18.84 26.00 -3.59
CA MET A 55 -19.86 26.97 -3.18
C MET A 55 -19.70 27.37 -1.71
N ALA A 56 -19.49 26.41 -0.81
CA ALA A 56 -19.21 26.67 0.60
C ALA A 56 -17.98 27.57 0.78
N MET A 57 -16.90 27.28 0.07
CA MET A 57 -15.66 28.04 0.16
C MET A 57 -15.78 29.45 -0.43
N ARG A 58 -16.55 29.60 -1.52
CA ARG A 58 -16.87 30.90 -2.11
C ARG A 58 -17.66 31.76 -1.14
N ILE A 59 -18.62 31.19 -0.41
CA ILE A 59 -19.39 31.92 0.62
C ILE A 59 -18.48 32.36 1.77
N GLN A 60 -17.53 31.52 2.18
CA GLN A 60 -16.67 31.80 3.33
C GLN A 60 -15.53 32.79 3.04
N GLY A 61 -14.95 32.77 1.84
CA GLY A 61 -13.73 33.54 1.52
C GLY A 61 -13.63 34.03 0.08
N GLY A 62 -14.71 33.97 -0.69
CA GLY A 62 -14.75 34.38 -2.08
C GLY A 62 -13.96 33.47 -3.03
N ASP A 63 -13.83 33.91 -4.29
CA ASP A 63 -13.15 33.13 -5.34
C ASP A 63 -11.64 32.96 -5.08
N GLY A 64 -11.01 33.91 -4.39
CA GLY A 64 -9.60 33.80 -4.02
C GLY A 64 -9.31 32.61 -3.10
N ALA A 65 -10.19 32.37 -2.11
CA ALA A 65 -10.08 31.23 -1.21
C ALA A 65 -10.32 29.89 -1.93
N VAL A 66 -11.24 29.86 -2.90
CA VAL A 66 -11.47 28.70 -3.77
C VAL A 66 -10.21 28.38 -4.55
N PHE A 67 -9.64 29.37 -5.25
CA PHE A 67 -8.45 29.18 -6.07
C PHE A 67 -7.27 28.66 -5.25
N GLN A 68 -6.92 29.33 -4.15
CA GLN A 68 -5.79 28.94 -3.30
C GLN A 68 -5.92 27.51 -2.77
N THR A 69 -7.11 27.14 -2.32
CA THR A 69 -7.34 25.82 -1.75
C THR A 69 -7.34 24.73 -2.82
N LEU A 70 -7.93 24.99 -4.00
CA LEU A 70 -7.88 24.04 -5.11
C LEU A 70 -6.46 23.85 -5.66
N SER A 71 -5.68 24.93 -5.77
CA SER A 71 -4.27 24.85 -6.15
C SER A 71 -3.47 24.00 -5.15
N ARG A 72 -3.67 24.23 -3.85
CA ARG A 72 -3.05 23.41 -2.80
C ARG A 72 -3.49 21.95 -2.86
N ALA A 73 -4.78 21.69 -3.07
CA ALA A 73 -5.31 20.33 -3.21
C ALA A 73 -4.72 19.61 -4.44
N GLN A 74 -4.55 20.32 -5.55
CA GLN A 74 -3.92 19.80 -6.76
C GLN A 74 -2.45 19.45 -6.53
N GLU A 75 -1.70 20.31 -5.83
CA GLU A 75 -0.31 20.04 -5.47
C GLU A 75 -0.19 18.80 -4.58
N LEU A 76 -1.04 18.68 -3.56
CA LEU A 76 -1.10 17.49 -2.70
C LEU A 76 -1.42 16.21 -3.49
N TYR A 77 -2.34 16.29 -4.44
CA TYR A 77 -2.67 15.16 -5.31
C TYR A 77 -1.47 14.74 -6.17
N ARG A 78 -0.77 15.70 -6.79
CA ARG A 78 0.44 15.42 -7.58
C ARG A 78 1.54 14.81 -6.74
N ASN A 79 1.79 15.34 -5.54
CA ASN A 79 2.81 14.82 -4.64
C ASN A 79 2.49 13.37 -4.23
N LYS A 80 1.25 13.09 -3.82
CA LYS A 80 0.81 11.72 -3.51
C LYS A 80 0.95 10.76 -4.69
N PHE A 81 0.62 11.22 -5.89
CA PHE A 81 0.78 10.42 -7.11
C PHE A 81 2.26 10.09 -7.38
N GLN A 82 3.16 11.07 -7.27
CA GLN A 82 4.60 10.86 -7.43
C GLN A 82 5.17 9.90 -6.38
N VAL A 83 4.74 10.02 -5.12
CA VAL A 83 5.15 9.10 -4.05
C VAL A 83 4.68 7.66 -4.33
N SER A 84 3.46 7.50 -4.84
CA SER A 84 2.96 6.17 -5.24
C SER A 84 3.79 5.58 -6.37
N THR A 85 4.08 6.37 -7.40
CA THR A 85 4.92 5.92 -8.53
C THR A 85 6.32 5.51 -8.08
N ALA A 86 6.98 6.30 -7.23
CA ALA A 86 8.30 5.95 -6.71
C ALA A 86 8.27 4.66 -5.86
N ALA A 87 7.19 4.45 -5.08
CA ALA A 87 7.01 3.22 -4.32
C ALA A 87 6.78 2.00 -5.24
N ASP A 88 6.01 2.15 -6.31
CA ASP A 88 5.74 1.10 -7.30
C ASP A 88 7.00 0.73 -8.11
N GLU A 89 7.84 1.71 -8.45
CA GLU A 89 9.14 1.50 -9.09
C GLU A 89 10.08 0.69 -8.17
N LEU A 90 10.16 1.05 -6.89
CA LEU A 90 10.93 0.29 -5.91
C LEU A 90 10.40 -1.14 -5.75
N ALA A 91 9.08 -1.31 -5.66
CA ALA A 91 8.46 -2.64 -5.58
C ALA A 91 8.79 -3.50 -6.81
N SER A 92 8.84 -2.90 -8.00
CA SER A 92 9.22 -3.59 -9.24
C SER A 92 10.69 -4.04 -9.21
N LEU A 93 11.61 -3.17 -8.76
CA LEU A 93 13.02 -3.54 -8.58
C LEU A 93 13.21 -4.66 -7.55
N PHE A 94 12.48 -4.60 -6.43
CA PHE A 94 12.53 -5.67 -5.43
C PHE A 94 11.99 -7.00 -5.96
N ALA A 95 10.94 -6.96 -6.79
CA ALA A 95 10.45 -8.15 -7.45
C ALA A 95 11.49 -8.73 -8.43
N GLU A 96 12.19 -7.88 -9.19
CA GLU A 96 13.30 -8.31 -10.06
C GLU A 96 14.45 -8.94 -9.28
N CYS A 97 14.89 -8.33 -8.17
CA CYS A 97 15.91 -8.91 -7.30
C CYS A 97 15.47 -10.26 -6.71
N ALA A 98 14.24 -10.36 -6.22
CA ALA A 98 13.71 -11.60 -5.67
C ALA A 98 13.65 -12.74 -6.72
N ILE A 99 13.31 -12.42 -7.97
CA ILE A 99 13.33 -13.38 -9.08
C ILE A 99 14.77 -13.81 -9.40
N ALA A 100 15.71 -12.86 -9.44
CA ALA A 100 17.13 -13.15 -9.69
C ALA A 100 17.75 -14.02 -8.58
N GLU A 101 17.44 -13.74 -7.31
CA GLU A 101 17.91 -14.52 -6.15
C GLU A 101 17.28 -15.92 -6.09
N ALA A 102 16.02 -16.06 -6.52
CA ALA A 102 15.34 -17.36 -6.60
C ALA A 102 15.76 -18.19 -7.82
N SER A 103 16.46 -17.59 -8.79
CA SER A 103 17.05 -18.33 -9.90
C SER A 103 18.31 -19.06 -9.41
N PRO A 104 18.36 -20.41 -9.45
CA PRO A 104 19.54 -21.13 -9.03
C PRO A 104 20.67 -20.71 -9.96
N SER A 105 21.62 -19.96 -9.40
CA SER A 105 22.86 -19.62 -10.08
C SER A 105 23.44 -20.94 -10.57
N GLN A 106 23.66 -21.07 -11.88
CA GLN A 106 24.35 -22.21 -12.45
C GLN A 106 25.76 -22.25 -11.85
N SER A 107 25.90 -22.96 -10.74
CA SER A 107 27.19 -23.36 -10.21
C SER A 107 27.81 -24.33 -11.21
N GLU A 108 29.07 -24.05 -11.54
CA GLU A 108 29.92 -24.82 -12.45
C GLU A 108 29.77 -26.35 -12.37
N PRO A 109 30.07 -27.07 -13.47
CA PRO A 109 30.07 -28.52 -13.50
C PRO A 109 31.21 -29.05 -12.62
N SER A 110 30.94 -29.28 -11.34
CA SER A 110 31.88 -29.95 -10.44
C SER A 110 31.92 -31.44 -10.82
N GLN A 111 32.97 -31.80 -11.55
CA GLN A 111 33.34 -33.17 -11.88
C GLN A 111 33.78 -33.89 -10.61
N HIS A 112 32.96 -34.76 -10.01
CA HIS A 112 33.44 -35.76 -9.06
C HIS A 112 32.60 -37.06 -9.13
N PRO A 113 33.22 -38.22 -8.84
CA PRO A 113 33.11 -39.41 -9.68
C PRO A 113 31.97 -40.34 -9.29
N MET A 114 31.51 -41.10 -10.29
CA MET A 114 30.69 -42.31 -10.16
C MET A 114 31.06 -43.14 -8.94
N VAL A 115 30.19 -43.14 -7.93
CA VAL A 115 29.95 -44.34 -7.13
C VAL A 115 28.51 -44.73 -7.39
N GLY A 116 28.36 -45.65 -8.35
CA GLY A 116 27.12 -46.34 -8.60
C GLY A 116 26.76 -47.15 -7.36
N GLN A 117 25.85 -46.62 -6.55
CA GLN A 117 25.00 -47.45 -5.73
C GLN A 117 23.64 -47.48 -6.41
N SER A 118 23.47 -48.48 -7.26
CA SER A 118 22.17 -48.85 -7.82
C SER A 118 21.24 -49.15 -6.65
N ILE A 119 20.49 -48.14 -6.21
CA ILE A 119 19.25 -48.33 -5.49
C ILE A 119 18.16 -48.38 -6.56
N GLU A 120 18.21 -49.45 -7.36
CA GLU A 120 17.00 -50.09 -7.84
C GLU A 120 16.27 -50.64 -6.61
N SER A 121 15.47 -49.80 -5.95
CA SER A 121 14.43 -50.32 -5.08
C SER A 121 13.25 -49.36 -5.04
N HIS A 122 12.33 -49.59 -5.96
CA HIS A 122 10.91 -49.58 -5.65
C HIS A 122 10.29 -48.21 -5.30
N VAL A 123 10.45 -47.23 -6.19
CA VAL A 123 9.48 -46.12 -6.34
C VAL A 123 8.80 -46.27 -7.70
N ASP A 124 8.29 -47.47 -7.96
CA ASP A 124 7.33 -47.66 -9.04
C ASP A 124 5.95 -47.23 -8.50
N GLY A 125 5.56 -46.01 -8.88
CA GLY A 125 4.15 -45.69 -9.07
C GLY A 125 3.40 -44.99 -7.94
N THR A 126 4.01 -44.61 -6.81
CA THR A 126 3.24 -43.94 -5.74
C THR A 126 3.25 -42.41 -5.79
N SER A 127 4.16 -41.80 -6.55
CA SER A 127 4.18 -40.35 -6.73
C SER A 127 3.37 -39.95 -7.96
N ILE A 128 2.33 -39.14 -7.77
CA ILE A 128 1.51 -38.53 -8.84
C ILE A 128 2.40 -37.85 -9.90
N LEU A 129 3.55 -37.32 -9.51
CA LEU A 129 4.50 -36.70 -10.43
C LEU A 129 5.20 -37.74 -11.32
N ALA A 130 5.46 -38.94 -10.81
CA ALA A 130 5.97 -40.06 -11.60
C ALA A 130 4.89 -40.61 -12.53
N GLU A 131 3.63 -40.72 -12.08
CA GLU A 131 2.49 -41.18 -12.89
C GLU A 131 2.19 -40.23 -14.07
N THR A 132 2.31 -38.91 -13.84
CA THR A 132 2.08 -37.90 -14.89
C THR A 132 3.29 -37.68 -15.82
N GLY A 133 4.30 -38.55 -15.76
CA GLY A 133 5.49 -38.48 -16.62
C GLY A 133 6.49 -37.37 -16.23
N ARG A 134 6.28 -36.68 -15.10
CA ARG A 134 7.19 -35.65 -14.55
C ARG A 134 8.16 -36.24 -13.53
N LYS A 135 8.65 -37.45 -13.80
CA LYS A 135 9.62 -38.16 -12.94
C LYS A 135 10.90 -37.37 -12.71
N GLN A 136 11.31 -36.55 -13.68
CA GLN A 136 12.52 -35.73 -13.58
C GLN A 136 12.47 -34.76 -12.39
N VAL A 137 11.31 -34.16 -12.11
CA VAL A 137 11.14 -33.24 -10.96
C VAL A 137 11.37 -33.95 -9.63
N VAL A 138 10.95 -35.21 -9.52
CA VAL A 138 11.18 -36.03 -8.32
C VAL A 138 12.66 -36.39 -8.19
N LEU A 139 13.32 -36.68 -9.31
CA LEU A 139 14.76 -37.00 -9.33
C LEU A 139 15.61 -35.80 -8.94
N ASP A 140 15.29 -34.62 -9.46
CA ASP A 140 16.03 -33.39 -9.20
C ASP A 140 15.88 -32.98 -7.72
N ALA A 141 14.64 -33.00 -7.19
CA ALA A 141 14.33 -32.68 -5.79
C ALA A 141 14.82 -33.73 -4.77
N PHE A 142 15.18 -34.92 -5.25
CA PHE A 142 15.86 -35.93 -4.43
C PHE A 142 17.38 -35.73 -4.48
N SER A 143 17.92 -35.42 -5.67
CA SER A 143 19.36 -35.21 -5.88
C SER A 143 19.89 -33.96 -5.18
N ASP A 144 19.06 -32.91 -5.09
CA ASP A 144 19.39 -31.68 -4.34
C ASP A 144 19.20 -31.82 -2.81
N GLY A 145 18.64 -32.94 -2.35
CA GLY A 145 18.34 -33.17 -0.93
C GLY A 145 17.30 -32.21 -0.35
N SER A 146 16.52 -31.52 -1.17
CA SER A 146 15.48 -30.57 -0.73
C SER A 146 14.19 -31.27 -0.32
N SER A 147 13.94 -32.49 -0.82
CA SER A 147 12.73 -33.28 -0.59
C SER A 147 13.01 -34.76 -0.28
N PHE A 148 12.07 -35.42 0.39
CA PHE A 148 12.07 -36.86 0.63
C PHE A 148 10.71 -37.47 0.29
N VAL A 149 10.71 -38.75 -0.06
CA VAL A 149 9.48 -39.54 -0.22
C VAL A 149 9.15 -40.17 1.14
N CYS A 150 8.00 -39.83 1.70
CA CYS A 150 7.53 -40.43 2.93
C CYS A 150 7.10 -41.88 2.69
N LEU A 151 7.75 -42.83 3.35
CA LEU A 151 7.43 -44.26 3.21
C LEU A 151 6.10 -44.66 3.84
N GLN A 152 5.49 -43.82 4.69
CA GLN A 152 4.20 -44.11 5.32
C GLN A 152 2.99 -43.73 4.46
N CYS A 153 3.06 -42.61 3.74
CA CYS A 153 1.94 -42.13 2.92
C CYS A 153 2.26 -42.06 1.42
N GLY A 154 3.51 -42.32 1.00
CA GLY A 154 3.97 -42.20 -0.38
C GLY A 154 4.13 -40.76 -0.88
N GLY A 155 3.85 -39.76 -0.05
CA GLY A 155 3.92 -38.34 -0.43
C GLY A 155 5.35 -37.83 -0.57
N LEU A 156 5.57 -36.93 -1.54
CA LEU A 156 6.81 -36.16 -1.67
C LEU A 156 6.72 -34.90 -0.79
N VAL A 157 7.66 -34.73 0.14
CA VAL A 157 7.63 -33.66 1.14
C VAL A 157 9.01 -33.00 1.21
N SER A 158 9.05 -31.68 1.39
CA SER A 158 10.32 -30.99 1.63
C SER A 158 11.01 -31.50 2.91
N ASN A 159 12.33 -31.68 2.85
CA ASN A 159 13.14 -32.11 4.00
C ASN A 159 13.03 -31.16 5.19
N HIS A 160 12.87 -29.85 4.94
CA HIS A 160 12.68 -28.86 6.02
C HIS A 160 11.41 -29.07 6.84
N ARG A 161 10.41 -29.77 6.28
CA ARG A 161 9.13 -30.03 6.96
C ARG A 161 8.92 -31.49 7.32
N ARG A 162 10.01 -32.27 7.34
CA ARG A 162 9.97 -33.72 7.57
C ARG A 162 9.35 -34.07 8.91
N GLU A 163 9.74 -33.35 9.96
CA GLU A 163 9.28 -33.64 11.33
C GLU A 163 7.81 -33.26 11.50
N GLU A 164 7.40 -32.09 10.98
CA GLU A 164 6.02 -31.62 10.98
C GLU A 164 5.11 -32.53 10.15
N HIS A 165 5.62 -33.05 9.04
CA HIS A 165 4.90 -34.04 8.26
C HIS A 165 4.61 -35.28 9.09
N TYR A 166 5.63 -35.88 9.71
CA TYR A 166 5.41 -37.05 10.57
C TYR A 166 4.51 -36.76 11.79
N ALA A 167 4.57 -35.55 12.33
CA ALA A 167 3.82 -35.17 13.53
C ALA A 167 2.34 -34.85 13.25
N PHE A 168 2.02 -34.19 12.13
CA PHE A 168 0.70 -33.59 11.93
C PHE A 168 0.01 -33.93 10.60
N TRP A 169 0.76 -34.28 9.55
CA TRP A 169 0.22 -34.36 8.19
C TRP A 169 0.32 -35.74 7.54
N CYS A 170 1.10 -36.64 8.12
CA CYS A 170 1.27 -37.98 7.59
C CYS A 170 0.03 -38.82 7.88
N CYS A 171 -0.94 -38.78 6.97
CA CYS A 171 -2.06 -39.70 6.96
C CYS A 171 -1.59 -41.02 6.35
N LYS A 172 -1.61 -42.11 7.12
CA LYS A 172 -1.43 -43.46 6.57
C LYS A 172 -2.59 -43.76 5.63
N ASN A 173 -2.30 -44.04 4.37
CA ASN A 173 -3.26 -44.63 3.44
C ASN A 173 -3.22 -46.15 3.55
#